data_AF-A0A7H1M7X6-F1
#
_entry.id   AF-A0A7H1M7X6-F1
#
_cell.length_a   1.000
_cell.length_b   1.000
_cell.length_c   1.000
_cell.angle_alpha   90.00
_cell.angle_beta   90.00
_cell.angle_gamma   90.00
#
_symmetry.space_group_name_H-M   'P 1'
#
loop_
_entity.id
_entity.type
_entity.pdbx_description
1 polymer ?
#
loop_
_entity_poly.entity_id
_entity_poly.type
_entity_poly.pdbx_seq_one_letter_code
_entity_poly.pdbx_strand_id
1 'polypeptide(L)'
;MNTSRPFIRVVAGIVLDKQGRCLLSSRPEGKPYAGYWEFAGGKVEAGESELAALQREFEEELGIRIETARPWLTKIHDYEHARVYLRFWRVEAESWSGNIQAREGQQWSWQRPGGFTVSPMLPANGDLLAALAVPTQLAGRLKTGFYGENAMGGYRVVPFALAEPQHANVLIGEPELRARGKMPAAQSVWVVIDKAEQWPLVQDADVAVWQVQNREAAEAVCGMLDSGVALPLVVLAEPKLAATYRSRWLAGGAHAVIADDETEYV
;
A
#
# COMPACT_ATOMS: atom_id res chain seq x y z
N MET A 1 18.48 -2.99 -33.94
CA MET A 1 17.09 -3.43 -34.24
C MET A 1 16.30 -3.24 -32.96
N ASN A 2 15.17 -2.54 -33.06
CA ASN A 2 14.41 -1.99 -31.94
C ASN A 2 13.64 -3.11 -31.22
N THR A 3 14.20 -3.70 -30.16
CA THR A 3 13.47 -4.69 -29.33
C THR A 3 12.92 -4.00 -28.10
N SER A 4 11.88 -3.19 -28.27
CA SER A 4 11.12 -2.68 -27.14
C SER A 4 10.56 -3.87 -26.37
N ARG A 5 11.09 -4.16 -25.18
CA ARG A 5 10.55 -5.18 -24.28
C ARG A 5 9.05 -4.92 -24.07
N PRO A 6 8.18 -5.94 -24.13
CA PRO A 6 6.76 -5.75 -23.96
C PRO A 6 6.46 -5.12 -22.59
N PHE A 7 5.54 -4.16 -22.58
CA PHE A 7 4.99 -3.56 -21.37
C PHE A 7 3.69 -4.29 -21.00
N ILE A 8 3.67 -4.94 -19.85
CA ILE A 8 2.56 -5.77 -19.40
C ILE A 8 1.92 -5.11 -18.19
N ARG A 9 0.62 -4.85 -18.25
CA ARG A 9 -0.16 -4.34 -17.13
C ARG A 9 -0.81 -5.52 -16.40
N VAL A 10 -0.68 -5.54 -15.08
CA VAL A 10 -1.21 -6.58 -14.21
C VAL A 10 -1.93 -5.90 -13.04
N VAL A 11 -3.05 -6.46 -12.62
CA VAL A 11 -3.78 -6.04 -11.43
C VAL A 11 -3.80 -7.17 -10.41
N ALA A 12 -3.73 -6.83 -9.13
CA ALA A 12 -3.90 -7.77 -8.03
C ALA A 12 -4.79 -7.16 -6.96
N GLY A 13 -5.69 -7.96 -6.39
CA GLY A 13 -6.69 -7.53 -5.42
C GLY A 13 -6.35 -7.96 -4.00
N ILE A 14 -6.38 -7.00 -3.08
CA ILE A 14 -6.36 -7.22 -1.64
C ILE A 14 -7.81 -7.19 -1.17
N VAL A 15 -8.48 -8.33 -1.23
CA VAL A 15 -9.86 -8.46 -0.72
C VAL A 15 -9.83 -8.63 0.78
N LEU A 16 -10.63 -7.82 1.47
CA LEU A 16 -10.79 -7.84 2.92
C LEU A 16 -12.11 -8.50 3.33
N ASP A 17 -12.10 -9.21 4.45
CA ASP A 17 -13.33 -9.59 5.13
C ASP A 17 -13.71 -8.59 6.23
N LYS A 18 -14.88 -8.79 6.86
CA LYS A 18 -15.37 -7.93 7.96
C LYS A 18 -14.48 -7.93 9.20
N GLN A 19 -13.50 -8.81 9.28
CA GLN A 19 -12.51 -8.87 10.37
C GLN A 19 -11.18 -8.21 9.97
N GLY A 20 -11.11 -7.59 8.79
CA GLY A 20 -9.90 -6.96 8.27
C GLY A 20 -8.82 -7.94 7.82
N ARG A 21 -9.15 -9.23 7.64
CA ARG A 21 -8.22 -10.22 7.09
C ARG A 21 -8.17 -10.09 5.57
N CYS A 22 -7.01 -10.28 4.97
CA CYS A 22 -6.85 -10.32 3.52
C CYS A 22 -6.86 -11.75 2.98
N LEU A 23 -7.47 -11.97 1.83
CA LEU A 23 -7.46 -13.27 1.15
C LEU A 23 -6.14 -13.47 0.40
N LEU A 24 -5.51 -14.62 0.60
CA LEU A 24 -4.40 -15.11 -0.21
C LEU A 24 -4.80 -16.43 -0.88
N SER A 25 -4.27 -16.68 -2.07
CA SER A 25 -4.42 -17.93 -2.82
C SER A 25 -3.05 -18.56 -3.11
N SER A 26 -2.98 -19.89 -3.16
CA SER A 26 -1.77 -20.60 -3.57
C SER A 26 -1.71 -20.71 -5.10
N ARG A 27 -0.52 -20.63 -5.69
CA ARG A 27 -0.34 -20.89 -7.12
C ARG A 27 -0.62 -22.37 -7.43
N PRO A 28 -1.51 -22.70 -8.37
CA PRO A 28 -1.79 -24.08 -8.75
C PRO A 28 -0.56 -24.76 -9.37
N GLU A 29 -0.59 -26.10 -9.41
CA GLU A 29 0.46 -26.89 -10.05
C GLU A 29 0.63 -26.52 -11.53
N GLY A 30 1.87 -26.58 -12.04
CA GLY A 30 2.19 -26.24 -13.43
C GLY A 30 2.38 -24.75 -13.73
N LYS A 31 2.02 -23.83 -12.82
CA LYS A 31 2.42 -22.42 -12.89
C LYS A 31 3.84 -22.23 -12.30
N PRO A 32 4.64 -21.23 -12.74
CA PRO A 32 5.88 -20.86 -12.05
C PRO A 32 5.60 -20.61 -10.56
N TYR A 33 6.51 -20.99 -9.67
CA TYR A 33 6.29 -20.89 -8.22
C TYR A 33 5.02 -21.61 -7.72
N ALA A 34 4.65 -22.76 -8.30
CA ALA A 34 3.57 -23.60 -7.79
C ALA A 34 3.69 -23.82 -6.26
N GLY A 35 2.57 -23.73 -5.55
CA GLY A 35 2.50 -23.82 -4.08
C GLY A 35 2.84 -22.54 -3.31
N TYR A 36 3.39 -21.51 -3.97
CA TYR A 36 3.61 -20.21 -3.33
C TYR A 36 2.28 -19.47 -3.14
N TRP A 37 2.18 -18.60 -2.13
CA TRP A 37 1.00 -17.80 -1.86
C TRP A 37 1.11 -16.40 -2.45
N GLU A 38 0.02 -15.92 -3.06
CA GLU A 38 -0.10 -14.64 -3.74
C GLU A 38 -1.48 -13.99 -3.56
N PHE A 39 -1.60 -12.74 -4.02
CA PHE A 39 -2.89 -12.05 -4.16
C PHE A 39 -3.47 -12.38 -5.53
N ALA A 40 -4.76 -12.69 -5.58
CA ALA A 40 -5.48 -13.00 -6.81
C ALA A 40 -5.49 -11.81 -7.77
N GLY A 41 -5.52 -12.12 -9.06
CA GLY A 41 -5.49 -11.13 -10.13
C GLY A 41 -4.71 -11.62 -11.34
N GLY A 42 -4.60 -10.76 -12.35
CA GLY A 42 -4.02 -11.16 -13.62
C GLY A 42 -3.78 -10.01 -14.57
N LYS A 43 -3.56 -10.34 -15.83
CA LYS A 43 -3.17 -9.37 -16.86
C LYS A 43 -4.39 -8.54 -17.25
N VAL A 44 -4.16 -7.25 -17.47
CA VAL A 44 -5.16 -6.37 -18.07
C VAL A 44 -5.18 -6.63 -19.57
N GLU A 45 -6.34 -7.00 -20.11
CA GLU A 45 -6.50 -7.27 -21.54
C GLU A 45 -6.63 -5.99 -22.37
N ALA A 46 -6.50 -6.12 -23.69
CA ALA A 46 -6.59 -4.98 -24.60
C ALA A 46 -8.00 -4.37 -24.57
N GLY A 47 -8.08 -3.06 -24.28
CA GLY A 47 -9.36 -2.35 -24.15
C GLY A 47 -10.05 -2.52 -22.79
N GLU A 48 -9.47 -3.31 -21.89
CA GLU A 48 -10.00 -3.55 -20.55
C GLU A 48 -9.54 -2.46 -19.55
N SER A 49 -10.43 -2.05 -18.65
CA SER A 49 -10.03 -1.20 -17.53
C SER A 49 -9.39 -2.04 -16.42
N GLU A 50 -8.59 -1.44 -15.55
CA GLU A 50 -7.97 -2.17 -14.43
C GLU A 50 -8.99 -2.77 -13.47
N LEU A 51 -10.10 -2.07 -13.21
CA LEU A 51 -11.20 -2.58 -12.40
C LEU A 51 -11.93 -3.73 -13.10
N ALA A 52 -12.15 -3.64 -14.42
CA ALA A 52 -12.79 -4.71 -15.19
C ALA A 52 -11.92 -5.98 -15.21
N ALA A 53 -10.60 -5.82 -15.40
CA ALA A 53 -9.65 -6.92 -15.29
C ALA A 53 -9.71 -7.57 -13.90
N LEU A 54 -9.70 -6.76 -12.84
CA LEU A 54 -9.82 -7.27 -11.48
C LEU A 54 -11.13 -8.03 -11.26
N GLN A 55 -12.26 -7.50 -11.74
CA GLN A 55 -13.56 -8.14 -11.64
C GLN A 55 -13.59 -9.50 -12.36
N ARG A 56 -13.07 -9.56 -13.60
CA ARG A 56 -12.99 -10.79 -14.39
C ARG A 56 -12.14 -11.84 -13.69
N GLU A 57 -10.91 -11.49 -13.31
CA GLU A 57 -9.98 -12.41 -12.64
C GLU A 57 -10.58 -12.95 -11.32
N PHE A 58 -11.23 -12.10 -10.53
CA PHE A 58 -11.87 -12.53 -9.29
C PHE A 58 -13.09 -13.44 -9.51
N GLU A 59 -13.86 -13.20 -10.57
CA GLU A 59 -14.94 -14.11 -10.95
C GLU A 59 -14.38 -15.45 -11.45
N GLU A 60 -13.37 -15.43 -12.31
CA GLU A 60 -12.74 -16.63 -12.89
C GLU A 60 -12.02 -17.49 -11.83
N GLU A 61 -11.18 -16.89 -10.99
CA GLU A 61 -10.35 -17.62 -10.04
C GLU A 61 -11.11 -17.95 -8.74
N LEU A 62 -11.88 -16.99 -8.22
CA LEU A 62 -12.43 -17.02 -6.86
C LEU A 62 -13.95 -17.12 -6.80
N GLY A 63 -14.65 -16.91 -7.91
CA GLY A 63 -16.12 -16.94 -7.95
C GLY A 63 -16.82 -15.84 -7.17
N ILE A 64 -16.12 -14.75 -6.87
CA ILE A 64 -16.68 -13.58 -6.18
C ILE A 64 -16.77 -12.39 -7.12
N ARG A 65 -17.70 -11.47 -6.82
CA ARG A 65 -17.91 -10.25 -7.60
C ARG A 65 -17.41 -9.05 -6.82
N ILE A 66 -16.57 -8.25 -7.46
CA ILE A 66 -16.08 -6.98 -6.93
C ILE A 66 -16.98 -5.85 -7.44
N GLU A 67 -17.56 -5.06 -6.53
CA GLU A 67 -18.38 -3.89 -6.89
C GLU A 67 -17.51 -2.65 -7.06
N THR A 68 -16.65 -2.38 -6.09
CA THR A 68 -15.70 -1.27 -6.11
C THR A 68 -14.37 -1.69 -5.55
N ALA A 69 -13.32 -1.00 -5.99
CA ALA A 69 -11.98 -1.17 -5.48
C ALA A 69 -11.28 0.20 -5.50
N ARG A 70 -10.34 0.42 -4.58
CA ARG A 70 -9.48 1.60 -4.58
C ARG A 70 -8.05 1.23 -4.96
N PRO A 71 -7.33 2.05 -5.76
CA PRO A 71 -5.91 1.85 -5.98
C PRO A 71 -5.17 1.86 -4.65
N TRP A 72 -4.04 1.16 -4.56
CA TRP A 72 -3.20 1.20 -3.37
C TRP A 72 -1.73 1.38 -3.71
N LEU A 73 -1.04 0.34 -4.17
CA LEU A 73 0.38 0.40 -4.51
C LEU A 73 0.63 -0.01 -5.96
N THR A 74 1.69 0.53 -6.55
CA THR A 74 2.16 0.16 -7.88
C THR A 74 3.60 -0.35 -7.78
N LYS A 75 3.88 -1.54 -8.30
CA LYS A 75 5.24 -2.07 -8.44
C LYS A 75 5.60 -2.21 -9.91
N ILE A 76 6.81 -1.78 -10.27
CA ILE A 76 7.35 -1.90 -11.62
C ILE A 76 8.51 -2.88 -11.57
N HIS A 77 8.38 -4.00 -12.28
CA HIS A 77 9.46 -4.98 -12.42
C HIS A 77 10.02 -4.92 -13.82
N ASP A 78 11.33 -4.66 -13.94
CA ASP A 78 12.03 -4.56 -15.22
C ASP A 78 12.80 -5.85 -15.50
N TYR A 79 12.12 -6.88 -15.99
CA TYR A 79 12.73 -8.15 -16.36
C TYR A 79 13.38 -8.07 -17.74
N GLU A 80 14.36 -8.93 -18.02
CA GLU A 80 15.03 -9.00 -19.33
C GLU A 80 14.06 -9.21 -20.51
N HIS A 81 12.96 -9.92 -20.27
CA HIS A 81 11.97 -10.27 -21.30
C HIS A 81 10.73 -9.37 -21.32
N ALA A 82 10.46 -8.57 -20.27
CA ALA A 82 9.27 -7.72 -20.16
C ALA A 82 9.40 -6.67 -19.05
N ARG A 83 8.70 -5.56 -19.21
CA ARG A 83 8.45 -4.60 -18.12
C ARG A 83 7.04 -4.82 -17.60
N VAL A 84 6.91 -5.22 -16.33
CA VAL A 84 5.63 -5.50 -15.70
C VAL A 84 5.24 -4.33 -14.80
N TYR A 85 4.07 -3.76 -15.06
CA TYR A 85 3.43 -2.71 -14.27
C TYR A 85 2.28 -3.34 -13.48
N LEU A 86 2.54 -3.62 -12.21
CA LEU A 86 1.64 -4.32 -11.31
C LEU A 86 0.95 -3.32 -10.37
N ARG A 87 -0.37 -3.20 -10.48
CA ARG A 87 -1.18 -2.36 -9.56
C ARG A 87 -1.94 -3.22 -8.57
N PHE A 88 -1.76 -2.90 -7.30
CA PHE A 88 -2.51 -3.47 -6.19
C PHE A 88 -3.72 -2.61 -5.88
N TRP A 89 -4.88 -3.25 -5.76
CA TRP A 89 -6.15 -2.62 -5.45
C TRP A 89 -6.69 -3.18 -4.14
N ARG A 90 -7.24 -2.33 -3.27
CA ARG A 90 -7.96 -2.77 -2.08
C ARG A 90 -9.44 -2.87 -2.36
N VAL A 91 -10.02 -3.98 -1.92
CA VAL A 91 -11.47 -4.22 -1.96
C VAL A 91 -11.92 -4.37 -0.51
N GLU A 92 -12.74 -3.43 -0.06
CA GLU A 92 -13.31 -3.46 1.29
C GLU A 92 -14.36 -4.56 1.41
N ALA A 93 -14.65 -5.00 2.64
CA ALA A 93 -15.54 -6.13 2.91
C ALA A 93 -16.97 -5.92 2.39
N GLU A 94 -17.38 -4.66 2.26
CA GLU A 94 -18.69 -4.23 1.76
C GLU A 94 -18.70 -4.07 0.23
N SER A 95 -17.54 -4.17 -0.43
CA SER A 95 -17.37 -3.91 -1.86
C SER A 95 -17.25 -5.20 -2.70
N TRP A 96 -17.62 -6.34 -2.13
CA TRP A 96 -17.69 -7.60 -2.86
C TRP A 96 -18.81 -8.51 -2.33
N SER A 97 -19.23 -9.45 -3.17
CA SER A 97 -20.26 -10.42 -2.83
C SER A 97 -19.97 -11.80 -3.45
N GLY A 98 -20.68 -12.81 -2.94
CA GLY A 98 -20.53 -14.21 -3.37
C GLY A 98 -19.83 -15.09 -2.33
N ASN A 99 -19.56 -16.33 -2.70
CA ASN A 99 -18.84 -17.29 -1.88
C ASN A 99 -17.53 -17.64 -2.57
N ILE A 100 -16.42 -17.62 -1.83
CA ILE A 100 -15.10 -17.95 -2.36
C ILE A 100 -15.06 -19.41 -2.80
N GLN A 101 -14.56 -19.63 -4.01
CA GLN A 101 -14.38 -20.93 -4.63
C GLN A 101 -12.94 -21.07 -5.15
N ALA A 102 -12.38 -22.26 -5.08
CA ALA A 102 -11.10 -22.57 -5.71
C ALA A 102 -11.33 -23.06 -7.15
N ARG A 103 -11.52 -22.15 -8.11
CA ARG A 103 -11.90 -22.51 -9.49
C ARG A 103 -10.74 -23.02 -10.35
N GLU A 104 -9.50 -22.80 -9.93
CA GLU A 104 -8.28 -23.27 -10.60
C GLU A 104 -7.54 -24.38 -9.83
N GLY A 105 -8.17 -24.97 -8.81
CA GLY A 105 -7.51 -25.97 -7.95
C GLY A 105 -6.50 -25.38 -6.95
N GLN A 106 -6.54 -24.07 -6.73
CA GLN A 106 -5.78 -23.38 -5.70
C GLN A 106 -6.32 -23.67 -4.28
N GLN A 107 -5.47 -23.50 -3.28
CA GLN A 107 -5.90 -23.28 -1.91
C GLN A 107 -6.11 -21.78 -1.68
N TRP A 108 -6.93 -21.42 -0.70
CA TRP A 108 -7.11 -20.05 -0.26
C TRP A 108 -7.11 -19.96 1.27
N SER A 109 -6.75 -18.79 1.79
CA SER A 109 -6.69 -18.55 3.22
C SER A 109 -6.90 -17.08 3.57
N TRP A 110 -7.71 -16.83 4.59
CA TRP A 110 -7.85 -15.50 5.20
C TRP A 110 -6.71 -15.26 6.18
N GLN A 111 -5.92 -14.22 5.93
CA GLN A 111 -4.68 -13.94 6.64
C GLN A 111 -4.76 -12.58 7.34
N ARG A 112 -4.20 -12.47 8.55
CA ARG A 112 -4.16 -11.20 9.28
C ARG A 112 -2.96 -10.39 8.81
N PRO A 113 -3.14 -9.14 8.33
CA PRO A 113 -2.02 -8.24 8.07
C PRO A 113 -1.07 -8.13 9.27
N GLY A 114 0.23 -8.36 9.05
CA GLY A 114 1.25 -8.39 10.11
C GLY A 114 1.42 -9.73 10.82
N GLY A 115 0.56 -10.72 10.56
CA GLY A 115 0.58 -12.05 11.19
C GLY A 115 0.22 -13.16 10.21
N PHE A 116 0.94 -13.23 9.07
CA PHE A 116 0.73 -14.23 8.04
C PHE A 116 1.21 -15.62 8.50
N THR A 117 0.36 -16.64 8.32
CA THR A 117 0.62 -18.03 8.72
C THR A 117 0.90 -18.96 7.55
N VAL A 118 0.57 -18.55 6.33
CA VAL A 118 0.82 -19.34 5.12
C VAL A 118 2.25 -19.16 4.61
N SER A 119 2.78 -20.19 3.97
CA SER A 119 4.16 -20.23 3.45
C SER A 119 4.30 -21.31 2.37
N PRO A 120 5.18 -21.14 1.35
CA PRO A 120 6.01 -19.95 1.12
C PRO A 120 5.23 -18.80 0.45
N MET A 121 5.53 -17.56 0.84
CA MET A 121 5.04 -16.37 0.12
C MET A 121 5.94 -16.09 -1.09
N LEU A 122 5.38 -15.51 -2.16
CA LEU A 122 6.22 -15.00 -3.25
C LEU A 122 7.27 -14.02 -2.69
N PRO A 123 8.58 -14.21 -2.98
CA PRO A 123 9.63 -13.38 -2.38
C PRO A 123 9.45 -11.88 -2.61
N ALA A 124 8.87 -11.49 -3.75
CA ALA A 124 8.63 -10.10 -4.10
C ALA A 124 7.52 -9.42 -3.26
N ASN A 125 6.76 -10.17 -2.45
CA ASN A 125 5.67 -9.63 -1.65
C ASN A 125 6.12 -9.09 -0.28
N GLY A 126 7.38 -9.23 0.13
CA GLY A 126 7.85 -8.82 1.47
C GLY A 126 7.42 -7.41 1.88
N ASP A 127 7.81 -6.40 1.09
CA ASP A 127 7.46 -4.99 1.35
C ASP A 127 5.95 -4.75 1.30
N LEU A 128 5.24 -5.46 0.42
CA LEU A 128 3.78 -5.37 0.30
C LEU A 128 3.07 -5.90 1.55
N LEU A 129 3.55 -7.02 2.10
CA LEU A 129 3.03 -7.61 3.33
C LEU A 129 3.32 -6.72 4.55
N ALA A 130 4.50 -6.11 4.61
CA ALA A 130 4.84 -5.12 5.63
C ALA A 130 3.92 -3.89 5.52
N ALA A 131 3.69 -3.40 4.30
CA ALA A 131 2.80 -2.28 4.02
C ALA A 131 1.32 -2.55 4.40
N LEU A 132 0.87 -3.81 4.37
CA LEU A 132 -0.48 -4.17 4.85
C LEU A 132 -0.63 -4.05 6.37
N ALA A 133 0.47 -4.15 7.13
CA ALA A 133 0.46 -3.99 8.57
C ALA A 133 0.39 -2.51 9.02
N VAL A 134 0.60 -1.56 8.10
CA VAL A 134 0.45 -0.13 8.41
C VAL A 134 -1.04 0.19 8.63
N PRO A 135 -1.40 0.92 9.70
CA PRO A 135 -2.78 1.34 9.93
C PRO A 135 -3.29 2.32 8.86
N THR A 136 -4.53 2.13 8.42
CA THR A 136 -5.23 3.05 7.51
C THR A 136 -5.89 4.22 8.24
N GLN A 137 -6.01 4.12 9.56
CA GLN A 137 -6.48 5.17 10.45
C GLN A 137 -5.36 5.51 11.41
N LEU A 138 -4.90 6.75 11.34
CA LEU A 138 -3.78 7.27 12.13
C LEU A 138 -4.15 8.63 12.70
N ALA A 139 -3.59 8.92 13.86
CA ALA A 139 -3.64 10.23 14.50
C ALA A 139 -2.26 10.56 15.08
N GLY A 140 -2.04 11.84 15.41
CA GLY A 140 -0.79 12.30 16.02
C GLY A 140 -0.17 13.47 15.25
N ARG A 141 1.09 13.76 15.55
CA ARG A 141 1.82 14.94 15.07
C ARG A 141 3.27 14.59 14.80
N LEU A 142 3.93 15.33 13.90
CA LEU A 142 5.36 15.10 13.61
C LEU A 142 6.24 15.18 14.87
N LYS A 143 5.94 16.09 15.80
CA LYS A 143 6.73 16.31 17.02
C LYS A 143 6.59 15.21 18.08
N THR A 144 5.46 14.50 18.11
CA THR A 144 5.15 13.48 19.12
C THR A 144 5.06 12.07 18.54
N GLY A 145 5.04 11.94 17.22
CA GLY A 145 4.79 10.70 16.51
C GLY A 145 3.32 10.46 16.19
N PHE A 146 3.09 9.32 15.54
CA PHE A 146 1.78 8.85 15.12
C PHE A 146 1.39 7.60 15.88
N TYR A 147 0.09 7.39 16.00
CA TYR A 147 -0.49 6.19 16.56
C TYR A 147 -1.75 5.78 15.79
N GLY A 148 -2.04 4.49 15.84
CA GLY A 148 -3.23 3.88 15.29
C GLY A 148 -3.35 2.43 15.77
N GLU A 149 -4.22 1.67 15.13
CA GLU A 149 -4.40 0.25 15.41
C GLU A 149 -4.39 -0.53 14.11
N ASN A 150 -3.81 -1.73 14.16
CA ASN A 150 -3.88 -2.71 13.08
C ASN A 150 -4.36 -4.06 13.63
N ALA A 151 -4.38 -5.09 12.79
CA ALA A 151 -4.82 -6.43 13.18
C ALA A 151 -3.95 -7.09 14.27
N MET A 152 -2.77 -6.53 14.58
CA MET A 152 -1.84 -6.99 15.60
C MET A 152 -1.91 -6.15 16.90
N GLY A 153 -2.74 -5.11 16.95
CA GLY A 153 -2.94 -4.24 18.11
C GLY A 153 -2.49 -2.79 17.88
N GLY A 154 -2.08 -2.14 18.96
CA GLY A 154 -1.62 -0.75 18.93
C GLY A 154 -0.35 -0.59 18.08
N TYR A 155 -0.35 0.41 17.21
CA TYR A 155 0.76 0.72 16.31
C TYR A 155 1.25 2.14 16.59
N ARG A 156 2.55 2.29 16.86
CA ARG A 156 3.16 3.57 17.19
C ARG A 156 4.35 3.86 16.29
N VAL A 157 4.43 5.07 15.78
CA VAL A 157 5.56 5.61 15.02
C VAL A 157 6.14 6.77 15.82
N VAL A 158 7.43 6.69 16.17
CA VAL A 158 8.07 7.64 17.08
C VAL A 158 9.05 8.52 16.31
N PRO A 159 9.12 9.84 16.54
CA PRO A 159 10.11 10.70 15.92
C PRO A 159 11.53 10.20 16.21
N PHE A 160 12.40 10.19 15.22
CA PHE A 160 13.74 9.62 15.32
C PHE A 160 14.55 10.23 16.47
N ALA A 161 14.43 11.53 16.70
CA ALA A 161 15.07 12.22 17.82
C ALA A 161 14.60 11.76 19.21
N LEU A 162 13.42 11.13 19.29
CA LEU A 162 12.82 10.59 20.53
C LEU A 162 12.86 9.06 20.57
N ALA A 163 13.41 8.41 19.54
CA ALA A 163 13.35 6.96 19.40
C ALA A 163 14.42 6.27 20.27
N GLU A 164 13.95 5.50 21.24
CA GLU A 164 14.76 4.48 21.95
C GLU A 164 14.83 3.14 21.16
N PRO A 165 15.85 2.28 21.41
CA PRO A 165 16.10 1.05 20.64
C PRO A 165 14.94 0.05 20.56
N GLN A 166 14.01 0.07 21.51
CA GLN A 166 12.83 -0.80 21.52
C GLN A 166 11.70 -0.33 20.59
N HIS A 167 11.76 0.91 20.08
CA HIS A 167 10.74 1.41 19.18
C HIS A 167 10.90 0.78 17.79
N ALA A 168 9.87 0.04 17.37
CA ALA A 168 9.87 -0.67 16.10
C ALA A 168 9.81 0.27 14.88
N ASN A 169 9.02 1.35 14.96
CA ASN A 169 8.76 2.24 13.83
C ASN A 169 9.24 3.66 14.15
N VAL A 170 10.07 4.22 13.29
CA VAL A 170 10.66 5.55 13.48
C VAL A 170 10.27 6.50 12.36
N LEU A 171 10.07 7.77 12.70
CA LEU A 171 9.72 8.86 11.78
C LEU A 171 10.89 9.83 11.67
N ILE A 172 11.41 10.05 10.45
CA ILE A 172 12.54 10.95 10.20
C ILE A 172 12.24 11.88 9.02
N GLY A 173 12.67 13.14 9.08
CA GLY A 173 12.55 14.05 7.94
C GLY A 173 13.54 13.71 6.82
N GLU A 174 13.14 13.85 5.55
CA GLU A 174 14.03 13.60 4.42
C GLU A 174 15.35 14.40 4.50
N PRO A 175 15.38 15.70 4.86
CA PRO A 175 16.65 16.43 5.01
C PRO A 175 17.57 15.84 6.09
N GLU A 176 16.99 15.36 7.20
CA GLU A 176 17.73 14.74 8.30
C GLU A 176 18.28 13.37 7.90
N LEU A 177 17.46 12.55 7.23
CA LEU A 177 17.87 11.27 6.66
C LEU A 177 19.02 11.45 5.66
N ARG A 178 18.92 12.45 4.78
CA ARG A 178 19.96 12.80 3.82
C ARG A 178 21.26 13.18 4.50
N ALA A 179 21.20 14.04 5.53
CA ALA A 179 22.37 14.44 6.31
C ALA A 179 23.03 13.24 7.03
N ARG A 180 22.23 12.27 7.47
CA ARG A 180 22.69 11.02 8.09
C ARG A 180 23.36 10.06 7.10
N GLY A 181 22.90 10.04 5.85
CA GLY A 181 23.46 9.19 4.77
C GLY A 181 23.16 7.69 4.89
N LYS A 182 22.34 7.27 5.86
CA LYS A 182 21.88 5.87 6.00
C LYS A 182 20.58 5.79 6.79
N MET A 183 19.77 4.77 6.51
CA MET A 183 18.53 4.52 7.25
C MET A 183 18.79 4.31 8.76
N PRO A 184 17.89 4.77 9.65
CA PRO A 184 17.84 4.34 11.04
C PRO A 184 17.78 2.82 11.17
N ALA A 185 18.37 2.26 12.22
CA ALA A 185 18.21 0.85 12.55
C ALA A 185 16.87 0.69 13.30
N ALA A 186 15.81 0.41 12.56
CA ALA A 186 14.45 0.20 13.05
C ALA A 186 13.78 -0.91 12.23
N GLN A 187 12.68 -1.47 12.72
CA GLN A 187 11.90 -2.44 11.96
C GLN A 187 11.18 -1.76 10.78
N SER A 188 10.75 -0.50 10.97
CA SER A 188 10.15 0.31 9.91
C SER A 188 10.62 1.76 10.02
N VAL A 189 10.98 2.36 8.89
CA VAL A 189 11.41 3.76 8.76
C VAL A 189 10.39 4.51 7.90
N TRP A 190 9.76 5.51 8.53
CA TRP A 190 8.84 6.44 7.89
C TRP A 190 9.58 7.73 7.58
N VAL A 191 9.50 8.19 6.33
CA VAL A 191 10.22 9.39 5.89
C VAL A 191 9.24 10.52 5.57
N VAL A 192 9.46 11.67 6.20
CA VAL A 192 8.64 12.87 5.99
C VAL A 192 9.20 13.69 4.84
N ILE A 193 8.33 14.05 3.91
CA ILE A 193 8.59 14.99 2.81
C ILE A 193 7.61 16.16 2.90
N ASP A 194 8.03 17.34 2.47
CA ASP A 194 7.17 18.53 2.34
C ASP A 194 7.06 19.01 0.88
N LYS A 195 7.89 18.46 -0.01
CA LYS A 195 7.96 18.85 -1.42
C LYS A 195 7.91 17.64 -2.35
N ALA A 196 7.31 17.84 -3.52
CA ALA A 196 7.16 16.78 -4.52
C ALA A 196 8.51 16.25 -5.03
N GLU A 197 9.53 17.10 -5.12
CA GLU A 197 10.86 16.72 -5.60
C GLU A 197 11.60 15.76 -4.67
N GLN A 198 11.14 15.61 -3.42
CA GLN A 198 11.70 14.66 -2.46
C GLN A 198 11.15 13.24 -2.66
N TRP A 199 10.01 13.07 -3.34
CA TRP A 199 9.39 11.76 -3.52
C TRP A 199 10.35 10.71 -4.11
N PRO A 200 11.10 10.98 -5.19
CA PRO A 200 12.04 10.00 -5.75
C PRO A 200 13.18 9.61 -4.79
N LEU A 201 13.45 10.42 -3.75
CA LEU A 201 14.55 10.22 -2.80
C LEU A 201 14.17 9.29 -1.64
N VAL A 202 12.87 8.99 -1.47
CA VAL A 202 12.36 8.24 -0.31
C VAL A 202 11.79 6.87 -0.68
N GLN A 203 12.14 6.34 -1.87
CA GLN A 203 11.61 5.07 -2.36
C GLN A 203 12.11 3.84 -1.58
N ASP A 204 13.19 4.00 -0.80
CA ASP A 204 13.70 2.96 0.11
C ASP A 204 13.06 3.00 1.51
N ALA A 205 12.15 3.96 1.77
CA ALA A 205 11.40 4.01 3.01
C ALA A 205 10.29 2.95 3.04
N ASP A 206 9.84 2.56 4.25
CA ASP A 206 8.68 1.68 4.39
C ASP A 206 7.37 2.45 4.20
N VAL A 207 7.35 3.73 4.59
CA VAL A 207 6.21 4.65 4.47
C VAL A 207 6.72 6.05 4.18
N ALA A 208 6.10 6.74 3.23
CA ALA A 208 6.29 8.18 3.03
C ALA A 208 5.16 8.95 3.71
N VAL A 209 5.52 10.02 4.42
CA VAL A 209 4.58 10.96 5.01
C VAL A 209 4.72 12.29 4.29
N TRP A 210 3.70 12.71 3.54
CA TRP A 210 3.73 14.00 2.87
C TRP A 210 3.02 15.05 3.72
N GLN A 211 3.80 15.99 4.25
CA GLN A 211 3.30 17.17 4.95
C GLN A 211 2.80 18.20 3.94
N VAL A 212 1.48 18.29 3.78
CA VAL A 212 0.81 19.19 2.84
C VAL A 212 0.53 20.54 3.50
N GLN A 213 1.23 21.57 3.02
CA GLN A 213 1.19 22.92 3.61
C GLN A 213 0.21 23.86 2.90
N ASN A 214 -0.19 23.55 1.67
CA ASN A 214 -1.03 24.42 0.85
C ASN A 214 -1.80 23.62 -0.22
N ARG A 215 -2.64 24.31 -0.97
CA ARG A 215 -3.47 23.72 -2.03
C ARG A 215 -2.67 23.14 -3.20
N GLU A 216 -1.54 23.77 -3.56
CA GLU A 216 -0.68 23.28 -4.64
C GLU A 216 -0.08 21.92 -4.28
N ALA A 217 0.46 21.78 -3.06
CA ALA A 217 0.92 20.51 -2.54
C ALA A 217 -0.22 19.47 -2.45
N ALA A 218 -1.44 19.89 -2.11
CA ALA A 218 -2.61 19.01 -2.06
C ALA A 218 -2.98 18.41 -3.43
N GLU A 219 -2.92 19.22 -4.49
CA GLU A 219 -3.11 18.77 -5.88
C GLU A 219 -1.93 17.89 -6.35
N ALA A 220 -0.70 18.22 -5.95
CA ALA A 220 0.48 17.40 -6.27
C ALA A 220 0.37 15.97 -5.70
N VAL A 221 -0.15 15.82 -4.47
CA VAL A 221 -0.49 14.51 -3.90
C VAL A 221 -1.51 13.77 -4.77
N CYS A 222 -2.54 14.45 -5.28
CA CYS A 222 -3.53 13.83 -6.15
C CYS A 222 -2.88 13.30 -7.45
N GLY A 223 -2.05 14.12 -8.12
CA GLY A 223 -1.35 13.69 -9.33
C GLY A 223 -0.37 12.51 -9.09
N MET A 224 0.27 12.47 -7.92
CA MET A 224 1.11 11.35 -7.52
C MET A 224 0.30 10.06 -7.35
N LEU A 225 -0.84 10.14 -6.67
CA LEU A 225 -1.74 9.01 -6.46
C LEU A 225 -2.34 8.49 -7.77
N ASP A 226 -2.73 9.39 -8.68
CA ASP A 226 -3.24 9.05 -10.01
C ASP A 226 -2.19 8.28 -10.83
N SER A 227 -0.91 8.62 -10.66
CA SER A 227 0.23 7.92 -11.28
C SER A 227 0.58 6.59 -10.60
N GLY A 228 0.08 6.38 -9.37
CA GLY A 228 0.41 5.24 -8.51
C GLY A 228 1.68 5.44 -7.68
N VAL A 229 1.66 4.93 -6.46
CA VAL A 229 2.76 5.06 -5.49
C VAL A 229 3.39 3.70 -5.19
N ALA A 230 4.72 3.64 -5.05
CA ALA A 230 5.45 2.38 -4.84
C ALA A 230 5.50 1.90 -3.39
N LEU A 231 5.19 2.79 -2.45
CA LEU A 231 5.13 2.56 -1.02
C LEU A 231 3.91 3.30 -0.42
N PRO A 232 3.42 2.92 0.77
CA PRO A 232 2.36 3.64 1.46
C PRO A 232 2.63 5.14 1.55
N LEU A 233 1.67 5.94 1.09
CA LEU A 233 1.68 7.39 1.23
C LEU A 233 0.66 7.81 2.29
N VAL A 234 1.16 8.31 3.42
CA VAL A 234 0.36 8.96 4.46
C VAL A 234 0.36 10.47 4.19
N VAL A 235 -0.82 11.07 4.17
CA VAL A 235 -0.96 12.52 3.97
C VAL A 235 -1.19 13.19 5.32
N LEU A 236 -0.33 14.12 5.69
CA LEU A 236 -0.48 14.95 6.88
C LEU A 236 -0.83 16.37 6.43
N ALA A 237 -1.96 16.92 6.87
CA ALA A 237 -2.39 18.24 6.47
C ALA A 237 -3.10 18.98 7.62
N GLU A 238 -3.09 20.31 7.57
CA GLU A 238 -3.92 21.13 8.46
C GLU A 238 -5.41 20.81 8.28
N PRO A 239 -6.26 20.99 9.30
CA PRO A 239 -7.60 20.41 9.34
C PRO A 239 -8.49 20.85 8.19
N LYS A 240 -8.34 22.09 7.70
CA LYS A 240 -9.13 22.60 6.59
C LYS A 240 -8.76 21.94 5.26
N LEU A 241 -7.46 21.77 4.97
CA LEU A 241 -7.00 21.03 3.79
C LEU A 241 -7.38 19.56 3.88
N ALA A 242 -7.20 18.93 5.04
CA ALA A 242 -7.61 17.56 5.27
C ALA A 242 -9.11 17.37 5.02
N ALA A 243 -9.97 18.23 5.56
CA ALA A 243 -11.42 18.17 5.33
C ALA A 243 -11.78 18.31 3.84
N THR A 244 -11.07 19.16 3.10
CA THR A 244 -11.32 19.42 1.67
C THR A 244 -10.89 18.25 0.78
N TYR A 245 -9.73 17.64 1.06
CA TYR A 245 -9.10 16.69 0.14
C TYR A 245 -9.14 15.22 0.60
N ARG A 246 -9.47 14.93 1.86
CA ARG A 246 -9.43 13.57 2.45
C ARG A 246 -10.10 12.52 1.57
N SER A 247 -11.34 12.77 1.12
CA SER A 247 -12.06 11.80 0.28
C SER A 247 -11.35 11.54 -1.05
N ARG A 248 -10.78 12.58 -1.67
CA ARG A 248 -10.05 12.45 -2.95
C ARG A 248 -8.72 11.70 -2.75
N TRP A 249 -7.96 12.03 -1.71
CA TRP A 249 -6.70 11.33 -1.41
C TRP A 249 -6.94 9.85 -1.09
N LEU A 250 -7.92 9.54 -0.23
CA LEU A 250 -8.24 8.15 0.12
C LEU A 250 -8.78 7.36 -1.08
N ALA A 251 -9.58 7.98 -1.94
CA ALA A 251 -10.05 7.37 -3.18
C ALA A 251 -8.92 7.15 -4.20
N GLY A 252 -7.92 8.03 -4.23
CA GLY A 252 -6.71 7.90 -5.06
C GLY A 252 -5.70 6.87 -4.54
N GLY A 253 -5.88 6.36 -3.33
CA GLY A 253 -5.01 5.33 -2.75
C GLY A 253 -4.02 5.82 -1.70
N ALA A 254 -4.19 7.03 -1.17
CA ALA A 254 -3.50 7.43 0.05
C ALA A 254 -3.76 6.38 1.14
N HIS A 255 -2.70 5.94 1.81
CA HIS A 255 -2.79 4.90 2.82
C HIS A 255 -3.58 5.36 4.05
N ALA A 256 -3.32 6.60 4.49
CA ALA A 256 -4.02 7.27 5.57
C ALA A 256 -3.97 8.79 5.39
N VAL A 257 -4.89 9.51 6.05
CA VAL A 257 -4.89 10.97 6.12
C VAL A 257 -4.99 11.39 7.57
N ILE A 258 -3.96 12.10 8.05
CA ILE A 258 -3.86 12.66 9.40
C ILE A 258 -4.19 14.15 9.31
N ALA A 259 -5.14 14.61 10.13
CA ALA A 259 -5.39 16.03 10.32
C ALA A 259 -4.54 16.50 11.51
N ASP A 260 -3.61 17.43 11.27
CA ASP A 260 -2.79 18.02 12.32
C ASP A 260 -3.61 19.10 13.04
N ASP A 261 -4.44 18.70 13.99
CA ASP A 261 -5.13 19.65 14.87
C ASP A 261 -4.08 20.29 15.80
N GLU A 262 -3.70 21.55 15.55
CA GLU A 262 -2.76 22.31 16.40
C GLU A 262 -3.31 22.60 17.81
N THR A 263 -4.54 22.20 18.14
CA THR A 263 -5.11 22.45 19.47
C THR A 263 -4.35 21.64 20.52
N GLU A 264 -3.47 22.32 21.25
CA GLU A 264 -2.91 21.80 22.50
C GLU A 264 -4.08 21.49 23.44
N TYR A 265 -4.31 20.21 23.72
CA TYR A 265 -4.87 19.87 25.02
C TYR A 265 -3.74 20.11 26.02
N VAL A 266 -3.75 21.32 26.59
CA VAL A 266 -3.01 21.71 27.79
C VAL A 266 -3.55 20.91 28.98
#